data_AF-A0A3D2FS51-F1
#
_entry.id   AF-A0A3D2FS51-F1
#
_cell.length_a   1.000
_cell.length_b   1.000
_cell.length_c   1.000
_cell.angle_alpha   90.00
_cell.angle_beta   90.00
_cell.angle_gamma   90.00
#
_symmetry.space_group_name_H-M   'P 1'
#
loop_
_entity.id
_entity.type
_entity.pdbx_description
1 polymer ?
#
loop_
_entity_poly.entity_id
_entity_poly.type
_entity_poly.pdbx_seq_one_letter_code
_entity_poly.pdbx_strand_id
1 'polypeptide(L)' 'EIIAGLSSDKYDIFEERGAAIKTALNYLKRNDVLVILGKGRETYQEIEGVRHPYSDIKIIEEFCAHNAI' A
#
# COMPACT_ATOMS: atom_id res chain seq x y z
N GLU A 1 -9.47 1.85 16.07
CA GLU A 1 -8.67 2.93 16.68
C GLU A 1 -8.31 4.03 15.68
N ILE A 2 -7.68 3.73 14.54
CA ILE A 2 -7.31 4.73 13.52
C ILE A 2 -8.52 5.55 13.03
N ILE A 3 -9.61 4.86 12.67
CA ILE A 3 -10.82 5.50 12.10
C ILE A 3 -11.41 6.54 13.05
N ALA A 4 -11.39 6.29 14.36
CA ALA A 4 -11.95 7.21 15.35
C ALA A 4 -11.19 8.55 15.43
N GLY A 5 -9.95 8.60 14.93
CA GLY A 5 -9.15 9.82 14.84
C GLY A 5 -9.33 10.62 13.55
N LEU A 6 -10.11 10.13 12.58
CA LEU A 6 -10.34 10.82 11.31
C LEU A 6 -11.57 11.74 11.40
N SER A 7 -11.48 12.92 10.79
CA SER A 7 -12.57 13.91 10.76
C SER A 7 -13.53 13.75 9.57
N SER A 8 -13.24 12.82 8.66
CA SER A 8 -14.01 12.57 7.44
C SER A 8 -14.11 11.06 7.19
N ASP A 9 -15.19 10.68 6.53
CA ASP A 9 -15.51 9.34 6.02
C ASP A 9 -14.83 9.00 4.67
N LYS A 10 -13.97 9.87 4.15
CA LYS A 10 -13.23 9.64 2.90
C LYS A 10 -12.03 8.74 3.12
N TYR A 11 -12.29 7.47 3.40
CA TYR A 11 -11.27 6.44 3.52
C TYR A 11 -11.79 5.11 2.98
N ASP A 12 -10.87 4.28 2.52
CA ASP A 12 -11.11 2.88 2.19
C ASP A 12 -10.36 1.99 3.19
N ILE A 13 -10.96 0.87 3.59
CA ILE A 13 -10.34 -0.11 4.50
C ILE A 13 -9.95 -1.35 3.71
N PHE A 14 -8.72 -1.80 3.90
CA PHE A 14 -8.21 -3.04 3.32
C PHE A 14 -7.62 -3.92 4.42
N GLU A 15 -7.95 -5.20 4.42
CA GLU A 15 -7.29 -6.20 5.26
C GLU A 15 -5.91 -6.55 4.70
N GLU A 16 -5.79 -6.60 3.37
CA GLU A 16 -4.56 -6.94 2.67
C GLU A 16 -3.78 -5.70 2.23
N ARG A 17 -2.57 -5.52 2.77
CA ARG A 17 -1.70 -4.37 2.47
C ARG A 17 -1.40 -4.23 0.97
N GLY A 18 -1.12 -5.36 0.31
CA GLY A 18 -0.84 -5.37 -1.12
C GLY A 18 -2.04 -4.93 -1.96
N ALA A 19 -3.26 -5.24 -1.53
CA ALA A 19 -4.49 -4.81 -2.21
C ALA A 19 -4.70 -3.29 -2.05
N ALA A 20 -4.41 -2.73 -0.88
CA ALA A 20 -4.47 -1.28 -0.64
C ALA A 20 -3.49 -0.53 -1.56
N ILE A 21 -2.25 -1.01 -1.66
CA ILE A 21 -1.21 -0.37 -2.50
C ILE A 21 -1.60 -0.42 -3.98
N LYS A 22 -2.04 -1.58 -4.48
CA LYS A 22 -2.48 -1.72 -5.87
C LYS A 22 -3.69 -0.84 -6.19
N THR A 23 -4.65 -0.76 -5.27
CA THR A 23 -5.81 0.13 -5.43
C THR A 23 -5.40 1.59 -5.47
N ALA A 24 -4.54 2.02 -4.54
CA ALA A 24 -4.03 3.38 -4.51
C ALA A 24 -3.27 3.73 -5.80
N LEU A 25 -2.41 2.82 -6.30
CA LEU A 25 -1.70 2.99 -7.57
C LEU A 25 -2.65 3.14 -8.77
N ASN A 26 -3.72 2.34 -8.83
CA ASN A 26 -4.74 2.44 -9.87
C ASN A 26 -5.53 3.75 -9.84
N TYR A 27 -5.63 4.40 -8.67
CA TYR A 27 -6.31 5.70 -8.54
C TYR A 27 -5.46 6.90 -8.89
N LEU A 28 -4.13 6.73 -8.99
CA LEU A 28 -3.23 7.83 -9.30
C LEU A 28 -3.51 8.41 -10.68
N LYS A 29 -3.58 9.73 -10.73
CA LYS A 29 -3.59 10.51 -11.96
C LYS A 29 -2.23 11.14 -12.18
N ARG A 30 -2.05 11.68 -13.38
CA ARG A 30 -0.86 12.47 -13.72
C ARG A 30 -0.66 13.57 -12.68
N ASN A 31 0.55 13.67 -12.14
CA ASN A 31 0.99 14.62 -11.11
C ASN A 31 0.53 14.32 -9.67
N ASP A 32 -0.15 13.20 -9.42
CA ASP A 32 -0.41 12.78 -8.04
C ASP A 32 0.85 12.21 -7.39
N VAL A 33 0.92 12.29 -6.07
CA VAL A 33 1.99 11.69 -5.26
C VAL A 33 1.36 10.71 -4.27
N LEU A 34 1.79 9.45 -4.30
CA LEU A 34 1.42 8.43 -3.33
C LEU A 34 2.44 8.38 -2.19
N VAL A 35 1.97 8.48 -0.94
CA VAL A 35 2.79 8.29 0.26
C VAL A 35 2.37 7.02 0.97
N ILE A 36 3.30 6.10 1.19
CA ILE A 36 3.09 4.83 1.91
C ILE A 36 3.90 4.88 3.20
N LEU A 37 3.21 4.80 4.34
CA LEU A 37 3.82 4.92 5.68
C LEU A 37 3.80 3.57 6.44
N GLY A 38 4.63 3.49 7.48
CA GLY A 38 4.61 2.42 8.49
C GLY A 38 5.62 1.29 8.30
N LYS A 39 6.05 0.98 7.06
CA LYS A 39 6.93 -0.17 6.76
C LYS A 39 8.37 0.21 6.39
N GLY A 40 8.55 1.30 5.66
CA GLY A 40 9.86 1.64 5.10
C GLY A 40 10.33 0.61 4.06
N ARG A 41 11.60 0.19 4.13
CA ARG A 41 12.24 -0.73 3.16
C ARG A 41 12.25 -2.20 3.61
N GLU A 42 11.44 -2.57 4.61
CA GLU A 42 11.36 -3.96 5.07
C GLU A 42 10.89 -4.90 3.96
N THR A 43 11.46 -6.10 3.92
CA THR A 43 11.21 -7.14 2.91
C THR A 43 10.37 -8.32 3.42
N TYR A 44 9.75 -8.15 4.59
CA TYR A 44 8.81 -9.11 5.17
C TYR A 44 7.63 -8.39 5.80
N GLN A 45 6.47 -9.05 5.91
CA GLN A 45 5.35 -8.62 6.74
C GLN A 45 5.19 -9.63 7.87
N GLU A 46 4.99 -9.12 9.09
CA GLU A 46 4.72 -9.96 10.24
C GLU A 46 3.21 -10.19 10.38
N ILE A 47 2.80 -11.44 10.47
CA ILE A 47 1.42 -11.87 10.71
C ILE A 47 1.49 -12.87 11.85
N GLU A 48 0.83 -12.56 12.97
CA GLU A 48 0.81 -13.40 14.18
C GLU A 48 2.22 -13.84 14.65
N GLY A 49 3.20 -12.93 14.56
CA GLY A 49 4.60 -13.19 14.96
C GLY A 49 5.45 -13.96 13.94
N VAL A 50 4.88 -14.34 12.79
CA VAL A 50 5.59 -15.01 11.70
C VAL A 50 5.90 -14.01 10.59
N ARG A 51 7.15 -14.00 10.12
CA ARG A 51 7.61 -13.12 9.04
C ARG A 51 7.44 -13.79 7.68
N HIS A 52 6.57 -13.21 6.85
CA HIS A 52 6.31 -13.66 5.48
C HIS A 52 7.03 -12.75 4.47
N PRO A 53 7.64 -13.28 3.40
CA PRO A 53 8.26 -12.46 2.36
C PRO A 53 7.26 -11.47 1.75
N TYR A 54 7.55 -10.18 1.84
CA TYR A 54 6.63 -9.12 1.39
C TYR A 54 7.37 -7.78 1.28
N SER A 55 7.22 -7.06 0.17
CA SER A 55 7.89 -5.75 -0.05
C SER A 55 6.98 -4.79 -0.79
N ASP A 56 6.69 -3.64 -0.17
CA ASP A 56 5.92 -2.56 -0.81
C ASP A 56 6.62 -2.09 -2.09
N ILE A 57 7.95 -1.98 -2.07
CA ILE A 57 8.76 -1.56 -3.22
C ILE A 57 8.60 -2.53 -4.38
N LYS A 58 8.68 -3.84 -4.13
CA LYS A 58 8.55 -4.87 -5.17
C LYS A 58 7.17 -4.82 -5.84
N ILE A 59 6.12 -4.63 -5.04
CA ILE A 59 4.74 -4.49 -5.56
C ILE A 59 4.61 -3.28 -6.49
N ILE A 60 5.21 -2.14 -6.11
CA ILE A 60 5.19 -0.90 -6.91
C ILE A 60 5.99 -1.07 -8.20
N GLU A 61 7.21 -1.62 -8.12
CA GLU A 61 8.05 -1.89 -9.29
C GLU A 61 7.36 -2.83 -10.29
N GLU A 62 6.75 -3.91 -9.79
CA GLU A 62 5.96 -4.84 -10.60
C GLU A 62 4.77 -4.12 -11.25
N PHE A 63 4.02 -3.32 -10.50
CA PHE A 63 2.89 -2.56 -11.05
C PHE A 63 3.33 -1.62 -12.18
N CYS A 64 4.40 -0.85 -11.97
CA CYS A 64 4.93 0.06 -12.98
C CYS A 64 5.42 -0.67 -14.23
N ALA A 65 6.09 -1.81 -14.08
CA ALA A 65 6.57 -2.59 -15.21
C ALA A 65 5.44 -3.11 -16.11
N HIS A 66 4.29 -3.50 -15.53
CA HIS A 66 3.14 -3.99 -16.31
C HIS A 66 2.36 -2.86 -17.00
N ASN A 67 2.36 -1.65 -16.44
CA ASN A 67 1.58 -0.50 -16.95
C ASN A 67 2.41 0.47 -17.80
N ALA A 68 3.71 0.20 -18.03
CA ALA A 68 4.60 1.03 -18.84
C ALA A 68 4.50 0.79 -20.36
N ILE A 69 3.29 0.47 -20.87
CA ILE A 69 3.03 0.29 -22.31
C ILE A 69 2.25 1.50 -22.85
#